data_AF-A0A2V5WIQ1-F1
#
_entry.id   AF-A0A2V5WIQ1-F1
#
_cell.length_a   1.000
_cell.length_b   1.000
_cell.length_c   1.000
_cell.angle_alpha   90.00
_cell.angle_beta   90.00
_cell.angle_gamma   90.00
#
_symmetry.space_group_name_H-M   'P 1'
#
loop_
_entity.id
_entity.type
_entity.pdbx_description
1 polymer ?
#
loop_
_entity_poly.entity_id
_entity_poly.type
_entity_poly.pdbx_seq_one_letter_code
_entity_poly.pdbx_strand_id
1 'polypeptide(L)'
;MNKRTFIKLFAAMIASPVISPLFAWAQSNKLKNWAGNLEYGTDRLYSANSLQRVRDYIKKQSKLKVLGTRHCFNNIADSMHNLLSLKSMDEVVALDPEAHTVTVTGGITYGQLCPYLHTRGFALHNLASLPHISIAGACSTATHGSGEKNGNLATAVSALEIVTAAGEVVKLSRQ
;
A
#
# COMPACT_ATOMS: atom_id res chain seq x y z
N MET A 1 61.68 13.38 -43.22
CA MET A 1 60.42 14.11 -42.93
C MET A 1 59.97 13.74 -41.51
N ASN A 2 59.65 14.73 -40.68
CA ASN A 2 59.86 14.72 -39.22
C ASN A 2 58.62 14.21 -38.42
N LYS A 3 58.83 13.48 -37.31
CA LYS A 3 57.79 12.89 -36.42
C LYS A 3 56.82 13.90 -35.79
N ARG A 4 57.04 15.21 -36.01
CA ARG A 4 56.19 16.31 -35.50
C ARG A 4 55.05 16.72 -36.46
N THR A 5 55.01 16.19 -37.68
CA THR A 5 53.94 16.50 -38.66
C THR A 5 52.77 15.51 -38.63
N PHE A 6 52.95 14.32 -38.05
CA PHE A 6 51.89 13.30 -37.94
C PHE A 6 50.87 13.60 -36.83
N ILE A 7 51.22 14.46 -35.86
CA ILE A 7 50.39 14.76 -34.68
C ILE A 7 49.40 15.92 -34.91
N LYS A 8 49.41 16.58 -36.07
CA LYS A 8 48.61 17.81 -36.31
C LYS A 8 47.40 17.67 -37.24
N LEU A 9 46.93 16.47 -37.56
CA LEU A 9 45.87 16.30 -38.58
C LEU A 9 44.72 15.35 -38.23
N PHE A 10 44.41 15.14 -36.95
CA PHE A 10 43.12 14.61 -36.52
C PHE A 10 42.66 15.31 -35.23
N ALA A 11 42.55 16.63 -35.32
CA ALA A 11 41.60 17.36 -34.48
C ALA A 11 40.19 17.16 -35.07
N ALA A 12 39.21 17.07 -34.19
CA ALA A 12 37.76 17.01 -34.44
C ALA A 12 37.19 15.64 -34.85
N MET A 13 37.02 14.76 -33.85
CA MET A 13 35.71 14.18 -33.54
C MET A 13 35.64 13.97 -32.03
N ILE A 14 35.17 15.01 -31.32
CA ILE A 14 34.50 14.79 -30.04
C ILE A 14 33.21 14.07 -30.44
N ALA A 15 33.22 12.74 -30.42
CA ALA A 15 31.98 11.99 -30.34
C ALA A 15 31.40 12.31 -28.96
N SER A 16 30.69 13.44 -28.87
CA SER A 16 29.70 13.61 -27.81
C SER A 16 28.87 12.34 -27.84
N PRO A 17 28.69 11.64 -26.71
CA PRO A 17 27.59 10.73 -26.66
C PRO A 17 26.38 11.66 -26.69
N VAL A 18 25.83 11.90 -27.88
CA VAL A 18 24.44 12.31 -28.02
C VAL A 18 23.67 11.08 -27.56
N ILE A 19 23.69 10.84 -26.24
CA ILE A 19 22.69 10.03 -25.56
C ILE A 19 21.43 10.81 -25.85
N SER A 20 20.72 10.33 -26.88
CA SER A 20 19.46 10.92 -27.29
C SER A 20 18.58 11.00 -26.04
N PRO A 21 18.08 12.18 -25.63
CA PRO A 21 17.14 12.28 -24.52
C PRO A 21 15.85 11.49 -24.80
N LEU A 22 15.64 11.07 -26.05
CA LEU A 22 14.56 10.22 -26.51
C LEU A 22 14.56 8.80 -25.89
N PHE A 23 15.69 8.26 -25.41
CA PHE A 23 15.71 6.98 -24.68
C PHE A 23 15.68 7.14 -23.15
N ALA A 24 15.92 8.36 -22.65
CA ALA A 24 15.76 8.68 -21.23
C ALA A 24 14.33 9.11 -20.88
N TRP A 25 13.44 9.21 -21.86
CA TRP A 25 12.05 9.58 -21.68
C TRP A 25 11.17 8.34 -21.56
N ALA A 26 10.65 8.18 -20.34
CA ALA A 26 9.68 7.18 -19.88
C ALA A 26 10.21 5.78 -19.55
N GLN A 27 11.20 5.69 -18.67
CA GLN A 27 11.20 4.57 -17.73
C GLN A 27 10.15 4.89 -16.64
N SER A 28 8.87 4.75 -16.97
CA SER A 28 7.83 4.81 -15.94
C SER A 28 8.11 3.66 -14.98
N ASN A 29 8.53 3.96 -13.75
CA ASN A 29 8.61 2.94 -12.71
C ASN A 29 7.20 2.43 -12.48
N LYS A 30 6.88 1.31 -13.12
CA LYS A 30 5.57 0.68 -12.98
C LYS A 30 5.29 0.42 -11.51
N LEU A 31 4.05 0.66 -11.11
CA LEU A 31 3.64 0.38 -9.74
C LEU A 31 3.74 -1.12 -9.50
N LYS A 32 4.48 -1.52 -8.46
CA LYS A 32 4.65 -2.93 -8.09
C LYS A 32 4.09 -3.23 -6.70
N ASN A 33 3.84 -4.51 -6.46
CA ASN A 33 3.64 -5.01 -5.10
C ASN A 33 4.91 -4.83 -4.25
N TRP A 34 4.83 -5.12 -2.95
CA TRP A 34 5.95 -4.94 -2.03
C TRP A 34 7.22 -5.71 -2.45
N ALA A 35 7.07 -6.94 -2.94
CA ALA A 35 8.19 -7.79 -3.34
C ALA A 35 8.74 -7.49 -4.74
N GLY A 36 8.08 -6.63 -5.54
CA GLY A 36 8.49 -6.29 -6.90
C GLY A 36 8.25 -7.37 -7.95
N ASN A 37 7.70 -8.53 -7.58
CA ASN A 37 7.43 -9.65 -8.50
C ASN A 37 6.12 -9.47 -9.29
N LEU A 38 5.27 -8.52 -8.90
CA LEU A 38 4.03 -8.21 -9.60
C LEU A 38 3.98 -6.73 -9.95
N GLU A 39 3.72 -6.44 -11.23
CA GLU A 39 3.41 -5.10 -11.74
C GLU A 39 1.89 -4.96 -11.84
N TYR A 40 1.34 -3.87 -11.32
CA TYR A 40 -0.09 -3.61 -11.46
C TYR A 40 -0.43 -3.21 -12.89
N GLY A 41 -1.64 -3.54 -13.33
CA GLY A 41 -2.17 -3.24 -14.66
C GLY A 41 -2.38 -1.74 -14.94
N THR A 42 -2.28 -0.89 -13.91
CA THR A 42 -2.35 0.56 -14.02
C THR A 42 -1.50 1.23 -12.94
N ASP A 43 -1.05 2.46 -13.22
CA ASP A 43 -0.40 3.37 -12.28
C ASP A 43 -1.34 4.47 -11.78
N ARG A 44 -2.62 4.45 -12.17
CA ARG A 44 -3.67 5.38 -11.72
C ARG A 44 -4.02 5.16 -10.24
N LEU A 45 -3.14 5.64 -9.38
CA LEU A 45 -3.23 5.52 -7.93
C LEU A 45 -3.69 6.82 -7.29
N TYR A 46 -4.87 6.79 -6.68
CA TYR A 46 -5.35 7.87 -5.82
C TYR A 46 -5.04 7.56 -4.35
N SER A 47 -4.35 8.47 -3.66
CA SER A 47 -4.06 8.33 -2.24
C SER A 47 -5.06 9.12 -1.41
N ALA A 48 -5.98 8.42 -0.74
CA ALA A 48 -6.92 9.04 0.18
C ALA A 48 -6.29 9.18 1.57
N ASN A 49 -6.64 10.27 2.25
CA ASN A 49 -6.21 10.57 3.62
C ASN A 49 -7.39 10.95 4.53
N SER A 50 -8.62 10.72 4.08
CA SER A 50 -9.82 10.95 4.88
C SER A 50 -10.98 10.13 4.32
N LEU A 51 -11.96 9.82 5.19
CA LEU A 51 -13.19 9.14 4.80
C LEU A 51 -13.92 9.91 3.69
N GLN A 52 -14.01 11.24 3.79
CA GLN A 52 -14.69 12.05 2.77
C GLN A 52 -14.04 11.88 1.40
N ARG A 53 -12.70 11.89 1.32
CA ARG A 53 -11.98 11.67 0.05
C ARG A 53 -12.18 10.27 -0.51
N VAL A 54 -12.26 9.25 0.34
CA VAL A 54 -12.61 7.89 -0.09
C VAL A 54 -14.00 7.88 -0.73
N ARG A 55 -15.00 8.47 -0.07
CA ARG A 55 -16.39 8.53 -0.56
C ARG A 55 -16.49 9.29 -1.88
N ASP A 56 -15.87 10.46 -1.98
CA ASP A 56 -15.88 11.30 -3.17
C ASP A 56 -15.18 10.63 -4.35
N TYR A 57 -14.11 9.89 -4.09
CA TYR A 57 -13.38 9.16 -5.12
C TYR A 57 -14.20 7.96 -5.61
N ILE A 58 -14.72 7.11 -4.71
CA ILE A 58 -15.47 5.90 -5.04
C ILE A 58 -16.66 6.22 -5.95
N LYS A 59 -17.43 7.28 -5.64
CA LYS A 59 -18.58 7.71 -6.45
C LYS A 59 -18.26 8.01 -7.92
N LYS A 60 -17.00 8.35 -8.22
CA LYS A 60 -16.54 8.72 -9.57
C LYS A 60 -15.95 7.53 -10.34
N GLN A 61 -15.77 6.37 -9.70
CA GLN A 61 -15.13 5.22 -10.33
C GLN A 61 -16.13 4.09 -10.58
N SER A 62 -16.15 3.58 -11.81
CA SER A 62 -16.93 2.38 -12.15
C SER A 62 -16.23 1.10 -11.69
N LYS A 63 -14.89 1.10 -11.69
CA LYS A 63 -14.04 -0.03 -11.30
C LYS A 63 -12.78 0.48 -10.61
N LEU A 64 -12.46 -0.10 -9.46
CA LEU A 64 -11.21 0.14 -8.75
C LEU A 64 -10.81 -1.06 -7.89
N LYS A 65 -9.56 -1.07 -7.44
CA LYS A 65 -9.08 -1.93 -6.34
C LYS A 65 -8.39 -1.09 -5.28
N VAL A 66 -8.42 -1.58 -4.05
CA VAL A 66 -7.80 -0.92 -2.90
C VAL A 66 -6.41 -1.48 -2.67
N LEU A 67 -5.43 -0.60 -2.45
CA LEU A 67 -4.07 -0.94 -2.06
C LEU A 67 -3.82 -0.56 -0.59
N GLY A 68 -3.43 -1.54 0.21
CA GLY A 68 -2.83 -1.34 1.53
C GLY A 68 -1.30 -1.23 1.42
N THR A 69 -0.58 -2.00 2.23
CA THR A 69 0.90 -2.06 2.18
C THR A 69 1.46 -2.88 1.02
N ARG A 70 0.58 -3.44 0.17
CA ARG A 70 0.92 -4.19 -1.05
C ARG A 70 1.68 -5.51 -0.82
N HIS A 71 1.48 -6.14 0.34
CA HIS A 71 2.03 -7.46 0.69
C HIS A 71 1.20 -8.64 0.15
N CYS A 72 0.74 -8.56 -1.10
CA CYS A 72 0.13 -9.69 -1.80
C CYS A 72 1.09 -10.16 -2.90
N PHE A 73 1.12 -11.47 -3.14
CA PHE A 73 2.02 -12.10 -4.13
C PHE A 73 1.27 -12.65 -5.35
N ASN A 74 0.00 -12.26 -5.50
CA ASN A 74 -0.89 -12.59 -6.60
C ASN A 74 -1.67 -11.32 -7.03
N ASN A 75 -2.56 -11.48 -8.02
CA ASN A 75 -3.32 -10.38 -8.60
C ASN A 75 -4.56 -9.93 -7.79
N ILE A 76 -4.71 -10.35 -6.53
CA ILE A 76 -5.91 -10.04 -5.72
C ILE A 76 -6.21 -8.53 -5.61
N ALA A 77 -5.16 -7.70 -5.63
CA ALA A 77 -5.25 -6.25 -5.50
C ALA A 77 -5.08 -5.52 -6.85
N ASP A 78 -4.97 -6.25 -7.96
CA ASP A 78 -4.66 -5.69 -9.28
C ASP A 78 -5.89 -5.16 -10.03
N SER A 79 -5.69 -4.09 -10.80
CA SER A 79 -6.71 -3.46 -11.63
C SER A 79 -6.12 -2.88 -12.90
N MET A 80 -6.86 -3.02 -14.01
CA MET A 80 -6.60 -2.27 -15.25
C MET A 80 -7.19 -0.85 -15.21
N HIS A 81 -7.99 -0.53 -14.19
CA HIS A 81 -8.75 0.71 -14.11
C HIS A 81 -8.12 1.68 -13.13
N ASN A 82 -8.53 1.66 -11.86
CA ASN A 82 -8.10 2.61 -10.86
C ASN A 82 -7.64 1.88 -9.60
N LEU A 83 -6.71 2.49 -8.89
CA LEU A 83 -6.22 2.03 -7.61
C LEU A 83 -6.50 3.10 -6.56
N LEU A 84 -6.98 2.69 -5.39
CA LEU A 84 -7.21 3.54 -4.22
C LEU A 84 -6.26 3.11 -3.11
N SER A 85 -5.32 3.96 -2.72
CA SER A 85 -4.47 3.73 -1.56
C SER A 85 -5.12 4.27 -0.29
N LEU A 86 -5.17 3.44 0.75
CA LEU A 86 -5.52 3.84 2.11
C LEU A 86 -4.29 4.05 3.01
N LYS A 87 -3.08 3.97 2.45
CA LYS A 87 -1.82 4.01 3.23
C LYS A 87 -1.71 5.23 4.15
N SER A 88 -2.27 6.38 3.75
CA SER A 88 -2.26 7.62 4.53
C SER A 88 -3.40 7.73 5.54
N MET A 89 -4.20 6.69 5.70
CA MET A 89 -5.22 6.57 6.75
C MET A 89 -4.74 5.54 7.75
N ASP A 90 -3.76 5.91 8.59
CA ASP A 90 -3.01 5.03 9.49
C ASP A 90 -3.12 5.43 10.98
N GLU A 91 -4.26 5.98 11.36
CA GLU A 91 -4.54 6.51 12.69
C GLU A 91 -5.30 5.53 13.59
N VAL A 92 -5.06 5.64 14.89
CA VAL A 92 -5.96 5.09 15.91
C VAL A 92 -7.04 6.12 16.18
N VAL A 93 -8.30 5.76 15.93
CA VAL A 93 -9.46 6.64 16.06
C VAL A 93 -9.93 6.70 17.51
N ALA A 94 -10.00 5.55 18.19
CA ALA A 94 -10.43 5.45 19.57
C ALA A 94 -9.91 4.17 20.23
N LEU A 95 -9.71 4.22 21.54
CA LEU A 95 -9.50 3.06 22.40
C LEU A 95 -10.56 3.12 23.51
N ASP A 96 -11.31 2.04 23.68
CA ASP A 96 -12.26 1.82 24.77
C ASP A 96 -11.69 0.76 25.72
N PRO A 97 -11.14 1.18 26.89
CA PRO A 97 -10.57 0.27 27.87
C PRO A 97 -11.60 -0.69 28.48
N GLU A 98 -12.82 -0.22 28.73
CA GLU A 98 -13.88 -0.99 29.38
C GLU A 98 -14.41 -2.10 28.45
N ALA A 99 -14.60 -1.75 27.17
CA ALA A 99 -15.02 -2.71 26.16
C ALA A 99 -13.85 -3.57 25.60
N HIS A 100 -12.61 -3.26 25.96
CA HIS A 100 -11.40 -3.85 25.36
C HIS A 100 -11.38 -3.78 23.81
N THR A 101 -11.80 -2.64 23.25
CA THR A 101 -11.82 -2.44 21.78
C THR A 101 -10.97 -1.25 21.34
N VAL A 102 -10.34 -1.38 20.16
CA VAL A 102 -9.64 -0.29 19.50
C VAL A 102 -10.22 -0.10 18.10
N THR A 103 -10.55 1.15 17.76
CA THR A 103 -11.00 1.54 16.43
C THR A 103 -9.84 2.20 15.71
N VAL A 104 -9.56 1.75 14.50
CA VAL A 104 -8.43 2.20 13.69
C VAL A 104 -8.86 2.39 12.24
N THR A 105 -8.16 3.25 11.51
CA THR A 105 -8.35 3.38 10.07
C THR A 105 -7.69 2.22 9.31
N GLY A 106 -8.23 1.86 8.14
CA GLY A 106 -7.83 0.64 7.43
C GLY A 106 -6.38 0.58 6.94
N GLY A 107 -5.69 1.71 6.85
CA GLY A 107 -4.29 1.81 6.43
C GLY A 107 -3.27 1.55 7.54
N ILE A 108 -3.68 1.57 8.82
CA ILE A 108 -2.75 1.38 9.93
C ILE A 108 -2.08 0.01 9.83
N THR A 109 -0.81 -0.07 10.22
CA THR A 109 -0.07 -1.35 10.27
C THR A 109 -0.02 -1.92 11.68
N TYR A 110 0.20 -3.23 11.80
CA TYR A 110 0.43 -3.86 13.11
C TYR A 110 1.66 -3.28 13.84
N GLY A 111 2.67 -2.82 13.10
CA GLY A 111 3.85 -2.14 13.64
C GLY A 111 3.57 -0.78 14.24
N GLN A 112 2.46 -0.13 13.86
CA GLN A 112 1.99 1.12 14.48
C GLN A 112 1.03 0.82 15.63
N LEU A 113 0.08 -0.10 15.43
CA LEU A 113 -0.95 -0.40 16.42
C LEU A 113 -0.37 -1.07 17.68
N CYS A 114 0.50 -2.07 17.53
CA CYS A 114 0.97 -2.85 18.68
C CYS A 114 1.75 -2.01 19.71
N PRO A 115 2.69 -1.12 19.32
CA PRO A 115 3.32 -0.21 20.27
C PRO A 115 2.31 0.73 20.95
N TYR A 116 1.34 1.27 20.20
CA TYR A 116 0.28 2.11 20.76
C TYR A 116 -0.51 1.39 21.86
N LEU A 117 -0.91 0.13 21.62
CA LEU A 117 -1.63 -0.70 22.59
C LEU A 117 -0.75 -1.05 23.79
N HIS A 118 0.51 -1.44 23.55
CA HIS A 118 1.43 -1.84 24.60
C HIS A 118 1.66 -0.72 25.63
N THR A 119 1.86 0.52 25.17
CA THR A 119 2.01 1.69 26.06
C THR A 119 0.79 1.98 26.94
N ARG A 120 -0.36 1.36 26.65
CA ARG A 120 -1.63 1.51 27.37
C ARG A 120 -2.04 0.24 28.12
N GLY A 121 -1.19 -0.79 28.15
CA GLY A 121 -1.46 -2.04 28.86
C GLY A 121 -2.33 -3.03 28.09
N PHE A 122 -2.49 -2.86 26.78
CA PHE A 122 -3.28 -3.77 25.92
C PHE A 122 -2.39 -4.53 24.93
N ALA A 123 -2.92 -5.65 24.41
CA ALA A 123 -2.27 -6.45 23.39
C ALA A 123 -3.30 -7.12 22.46
N LEU A 124 -2.84 -7.53 21.28
CA LEU A 124 -3.61 -8.41 20.39
C LEU A 124 -3.29 -9.87 20.71
N HIS A 125 -4.26 -10.75 20.51
CA HIS A 125 -4.13 -12.18 20.83
C HIS A 125 -3.13 -12.94 19.93
N ASN A 126 -2.86 -12.44 18.71
CA ASN A 126 -2.00 -13.06 17.72
C ASN A 126 -1.42 -11.99 16.78
N LEU A 127 -0.31 -12.28 16.09
CA LEU A 127 0.37 -11.38 15.13
C LEU A 127 0.94 -12.16 13.94
N ALA A 128 1.05 -11.47 12.80
CA ALA A 128 1.84 -11.97 11.67
C ALA A 128 3.35 -11.83 11.93
N SER A 129 4.17 -12.48 11.08
CA SER A 129 5.64 -12.43 11.20
C SER A 129 6.24 -11.05 10.89
N LEU A 130 5.57 -10.24 10.06
CA LEU A 130 6.03 -8.89 9.67
C LEU A 130 5.06 -7.81 10.19
N PRO A 131 5.58 -6.75 10.85
CA PRO A 131 4.73 -5.73 11.46
C PRO A 131 4.17 -4.71 10.45
N HIS A 132 4.81 -4.55 9.29
CA HIS A 132 4.49 -3.50 8.30
C HIS A 132 3.37 -3.91 7.31
N ILE A 133 2.42 -4.72 7.77
CA ILE A 133 1.23 -5.14 7.02
C ILE A 133 0.03 -4.31 7.49
N SER A 134 -0.72 -3.70 6.57
CA SER A 134 -1.95 -2.97 6.91
C SER A 134 -3.02 -3.89 7.49
N ILE A 135 -3.72 -3.46 8.54
CA ILE A 135 -4.74 -4.25 9.24
C ILE A 135 -5.87 -4.68 8.30
N ALA A 136 -6.45 -3.75 7.54
CA ALA A 136 -7.55 -4.09 6.62
C ALA A 136 -7.11 -5.13 5.57
N GLY A 137 -5.89 -5.00 5.05
CA GLY A 137 -5.32 -5.97 4.12
C GLY A 137 -5.15 -7.36 4.76
N ALA A 138 -4.57 -7.42 5.96
CA ALA A 138 -4.36 -8.67 6.68
C ALA A 138 -5.68 -9.41 6.99
N CYS A 139 -6.70 -8.67 7.44
CA CYS A 139 -8.03 -9.24 7.70
C CYS A 139 -8.70 -9.73 6.41
N SER A 140 -8.53 -9.02 5.29
CA SER A 140 -9.12 -9.38 3.99
C SER A 140 -8.57 -10.68 3.40
N THR A 141 -7.38 -11.12 3.84
CA THR A 141 -6.71 -12.33 3.33
C THR A 141 -6.52 -13.40 4.41
N ALA A 142 -7.25 -13.32 5.52
CA ALA A 142 -7.16 -14.26 6.65
C ALA A 142 -5.71 -14.48 7.15
N THR A 143 -4.89 -13.42 7.18
CA THR A 143 -3.53 -13.47 7.73
C THR A 143 -3.56 -13.99 9.17
N HIS A 144 -2.63 -14.86 9.53
CA HIS A 144 -2.56 -15.49 10.85
C HIS A 144 -1.12 -15.56 11.37
N GLY A 145 -0.99 -15.72 12.68
CA GLY A 145 0.25 -16.16 13.33
C GLY A 145 0.24 -17.67 13.54
N SER A 146 0.77 -18.12 14.68
CA SER A 146 0.78 -19.54 15.07
C SER A 146 -0.06 -19.77 16.33
N GLY A 147 -0.25 -21.04 16.70
CA GLY A 147 -0.97 -21.48 17.88
C GLY A 147 -2.28 -22.18 17.54
N GLU A 148 -2.45 -23.39 18.05
CA GLU A 148 -3.62 -24.25 17.79
C GLU A 148 -4.96 -23.59 18.13
N LYS A 149 -4.98 -22.78 19.21
CA LYS A 149 -6.18 -22.09 19.69
C LYS A 149 -6.29 -20.64 19.19
N ASN A 150 -5.32 -20.17 18.41
CA ASN A 150 -5.29 -18.79 17.93
C ASN A 150 -5.92 -18.71 16.54
N GLY A 151 -7.01 -17.95 16.42
CA GLY A 151 -7.60 -17.65 15.13
C GLY A 151 -6.68 -16.81 14.24
N ASN A 152 -7.11 -16.64 12.98
CA ASN A 152 -6.52 -15.61 12.11
C ASN A 152 -6.84 -14.21 12.64
N LEU A 153 -6.13 -13.19 12.17
CA LEU A 153 -6.24 -11.84 12.72
C LEU A 153 -7.64 -11.21 12.53
N ALA A 154 -8.43 -11.68 11.55
CA ALA A 154 -9.80 -11.22 11.37
C ALA A 154 -10.75 -11.69 12.49
N THR A 155 -10.42 -12.74 13.24
CA THR A 155 -11.25 -13.21 14.36
C THR A 155 -11.31 -12.23 15.54
N ALA A 156 -10.37 -11.28 15.62
CA ALA A 156 -10.40 -10.21 16.63
C ALA A 156 -11.33 -9.04 16.25
N VAL A 157 -11.78 -8.95 14.99
CA VAL A 157 -12.59 -7.81 14.50
C VAL A 157 -14.02 -7.92 15.04
N SER A 158 -14.42 -6.97 15.90
CA SER A 158 -15.79 -6.89 16.44
C SER A 158 -16.74 -6.06 15.56
N ALA A 159 -16.22 -5.09 14.81
CA ALA A 159 -16.96 -4.26 13.89
C ALA A 159 -16.08 -3.71 12.77
N LEU A 160 -16.70 -3.29 11.67
CA LEU A 160 -16.04 -2.66 10.53
C LEU A 160 -16.95 -1.62 9.86
N GLU A 161 -16.32 -0.65 9.21
CA GLU A 161 -16.99 0.34 8.36
C GLU A 161 -16.58 0.12 6.90
N ILE A 162 -17.57 0.03 6.01
CA ILE A 162 -17.38 -0.17 4.58
C ILE A 162 -17.95 1.04 3.85
N VAL A 163 -17.18 1.57 2.89
CA VAL A 163 -17.71 2.52 1.91
C VAL A 163 -18.27 1.74 0.72
N THR A 164 -19.57 1.84 0.48
CA THR A 164 -20.25 1.18 -0.64
C THR A 164 -19.93 1.87 -1.98
N ALA A 165 -20.31 1.26 -3.10
CA ALA A 165 -20.16 1.88 -4.42
C ALA A 165 -20.94 3.21 -4.55
N ALA A 166 -22.02 3.39 -3.78
CA ALA A 166 -22.75 4.66 -3.71
C ALA A 166 -22.05 5.74 -2.86
N GLY A 167 -20.89 5.41 -2.26
CA GLY A 167 -20.19 6.28 -1.33
C GLY A 167 -20.89 6.40 0.03
N GLU A 168 -21.73 5.44 0.40
CA GLU A 168 -22.36 5.38 1.72
C GLU A 168 -21.46 4.62 2.70
N VAL A 169 -21.50 5.01 3.97
CA VAL A 169 -20.76 4.31 5.03
C VAL A 169 -21.72 3.33 5.69
N VAL A 170 -21.42 2.04 5.57
CA VAL A 170 -22.15 0.97 6.23
C VAL A 170 -21.30 0.46 7.38
N LYS A 171 -21.85 0.50 8.59
CA LYS A 171 -21.25 -0.10 9.77
C LYS A 171 -21.83 -1.49 9.97
N LEU A 172 -20.96 -2.47 10.14
CA LEU A 172 -21.32 -3.85 10.46
C LEU A 172 -20.63 -4.22 11.78
N SER A 173 -21.37 -4.84 12.68
CA SER A 173 -20.86 -5.39 13.94
C SER A 173 -21.18 -6.89 14.01
N ARG A 174 -20.40 -7.62 14.82
CA ARG A 174 -20.64 -9.05 15.09
C ARG A 174 -21.92 -9.29 15.89
N GLN A 175 -22.34 -8.30 16.66
CA GLN A 175 -23.53 -8.29 17.50
C GLN A 175 -24.47 -7.18 17.03
#